data_AF-A0A1M6XYF7-F1
#
_entry.id   AF-A0A1M6XYF7-F1
#
_cell.length_a   1.000
_cell.length_b   1.000
_cell.length_c   1.000
_cell.angle_alpha   90.00
_cell.angle_beta   90.00
_cell.angle_gamma   90.00
#
_symmetry.space_group_name_H-M   'P 1'
#
loop_
_entity.id
_entity.type
_entity.pdbx_description
1 polymer ?
#
loop_
_entity_poly.entity_id
_entity_poly.type
_entity_poly.pdbx_seq_one_letter_code
_entity_poly.pdbx_strand_id
1 'polypeptide(L)' 'MPAARCNHCGLQMISSSYPKAMKWYHDHLRENHPKVWLHA' A
#
# COMPACT_ATOMS: atom_id res chain seq x y z
N MET A 1 -9.41 2.65 13.05
CA MET A 1 -8.75 3.55 12.07
C MET A 1 -8.13 2.70 10.98
N PRO A 2 -8.52 2.84 9.70
CA PRO A 2 -7.99 1.98 8.63
C PRO A 2 -6.50 2.29 8.36
N ALA A 3 -5.62 1.36 8.72
CA ALA A 3 -4.19 1.42 8.41
C ALA A 3 -3.86 0.46 7.25
N ALA A 4 -3.12 0.93 6.25
CA ALA A 4 -2.57 0.08 5.19
C ALA A 4 -1.09 -0.19 5.49
N ARG A 5 -0.70 -1.47 5.51
CA ARG A 5 0.69 -1.89 5.74
C ARG A 5 1.23 -2.63 4.53
N CYS A 6 2.34 -2.18 3.98
CA CYS A 6 3.10 -2.91 2.99
C CYS A 6 3.73 -4.16 3.61
N ASN A 7 3.39 -5.34 3.10
CA ASN A 7 3.96 -6.60 3.57
C ASN A 7 5.40 -6.84 3.07
N HIS A 8 5.88 -6.01 2.13
CA HIS A 8 7.21 -6.17 1.50
C HIS A 8 8.29 -5.33 2.17
N CYS A 9 7.96 -4.13 2.63
CA CYS A 9 8.91 -3.21 3.26
C CYS A 9 8.49 -2.77 4.67
N GLY A 10 7.33 -3.21 5.15
CA GLY A 10 6.79 -2.84 6.47
C GLY A 10 6.24 -1.42 6.56
N LEU A 11 6.27 -0.65 5.47
CA LEU A 11 5.78 0.73 5.42
C LEU A 11 4.30 0.77 5.77
N GLN A 12 3.92 1.65 6.70
CA GLN A 12 2.57 1.68 7.25
C GLN A 12 2.00 3.09 7.10
N MET A 13 0.84 3.19 6.46
CA MET A 13 0.11 4.45 6.30
C MET A 13 -1.17 4.40 7.12
N ILE A 14 -1.30 5.36 8.03
CA ILE A 14 -2.49 5.51 8.86
C ILE A 14 -3.43 6.43 8.11
N SER A 15 -4.58 5.89 7.69
CA SER A 15 -5.63 6.66 7.03
C SER A 15 -6.90 6.68 7.87
N SER A 16 -7.72 7.70 7.68
CA SER A 16 -9.08 7.72 8.23
C SER A 16 -10.08 7.02 7.30
N SER A 17 -9.69 6.71 6.06
CA SER A 17 -10.57 6.15 5.04
C SER A 17 -9.92 4.97 4.31
N TYR A 18 -10.65 3.85 4.21
CA TYR A 18 -10.22 2.62 3.53
C TYR A 18 -9.79 2.84 2.05
N PRO A 19 -10.57 3.53 1.19
CA PRO A 19 -10.16 3.77 -0.19
C PRO A 19 -8.87 4.59 -0.31
N LYS A 20 -8.63 5.50 0.63
CA LYS A 20 -7.39 6.30 0.66
C LYS A 20 -6.19 5.43 1.08
N ALA A 21 -6.38 4.54 2.05
CA ALA A 21 -5.36 3.57 2.46
C ALA A 21 -5.00 2.61 1.32
N MET A 22 -6.00 2.11 0.58
CA MET A 22 -5.80 1.18 -0.53
C MET A 22 -5.15 1.85 -1.75
N LYS A 23 -5.55 3.08 -2.10
CA LYS A 23 -4.92 3.82 -3.21
C LYS A 23 -3.42 4.00 -2.97
N TRP A 24 -3.04 4.42 -1.76
CA TRP A 24 -1.64 4.55 -1.38
C TRP A 24 -0.91 3.21 -1.38
N TYR A 25 -1.53 2.12 -0.94
CA TYR A 25 -0.92 0.79 -0.97
C TYR A 25 -0.58 0.37 -2.41
N HIS A 26 -1.51 0.57 -3.34
CA HIS A 26 -1.28 0.26 -4.76
C HIS A 26 -0.24 1.18 -5.40
N ASP A 27 -0.27 2.48 -5.08
CA ASP A 27 0.70 3.47 -5.56
C ASP A 27 2.12 3.14 -5.05
N HIS A 28 2.25 2.88 -3.76
CA HIS A 28 3.49 2.44 -3.14
C HIS A 28 4.02 1.13 -3.74
N LEU A 29 3.17 0.12 -3.93
CA LEU A 29 3.55 -1.11 -4.60
C LEU A 29 4.02 -0.85 -6.03
N ARG A 30 3.35 0.04 -6.77
CA ARG A 30 3.73 0.37 -8.16
C ARG A 30 5.10 1.05 -8.24
N GLU A 31 5.39 1.99 -7.35
CA GLU A 31 6.65 2.76 -7.36
C GLU A 31 7.83 1.99 -6.76
N ASN A 32 7.61 1.31 -5.63
CA ASN A 32 8.69 0.69 -4.85
C ASN A 32 8.82 -0.81 -5.06
N HIS A 33 7.73 -1.48 -5.46
CA HIS A 33 7.69 -2.93 -5.63
C HIS A 33 6.99 -3.35 -6.94
N PRO A 34 7.41 -2.83 -8.11
CA PRO A 34 6.72 -3.07 -9.38
C PRO A 34 6.61 -4.55 -9.73
N LYS A 35 7.60 -5.37 -9.32
CA LYS A 35 7.56 -6.83 -9.46
C LYS A 35 6.43 -7.49 -8.67
N VAL A 36 6.14 -6.98 -7.47
CA VAL A 36 5.03 -7.46 -6.65
C VAL A 36 3.71 -6.95 -7.21
N TRP A 37 3.67 -5.68 -7.64
CA TRP A 37 2.49 -5.07 -8.23
C TRP A 37 2.01 -5.79 -9.49
N LEU A 38 2.93 -6.27 -10.34
CA LEU A 38 2.62 -7.05 -11.54
C LEU A 38 2.11 -8.48 -11.26
N HIS A 39 2.29 -8.97 -10.03
CA HIS A 39 1.91 -10.32 -9.61
C HIS A 39 0.69 -10.35 -8.65
N ALA A 40 0.10 -9.19 -8.36
CA ALA A 40 -1.02 -9.03 -7.43
C ALA A 40 -2.39 -9.07 -8.11
#